data_AF-A0A7Y5FK37-F1
#
_entry.id   AF-A0A7Y5FK37-F1
#
_cell.length_a   1.000
_cell.length_b   1.000
_cell.length_c   1.000
_cell.angle_alpha   90.00
_cell.angle_beta   90.00
_cell.angle_gamma   90.00
#
_symmetry.space_group_name_H-M   'P 1'
#
loop_
_entity.id
_entity.type
_entity.pdbx_description
1 polymer ?
#
loop_
_entity_poly.entity_id
_entity_poly.type
_entity_poly.pdbx_seq_one_letter_code
_entity_poly.pdbx_strand_id
1 'polypeptide(L)'
;MKQLLLPLLGMSLLLLNACSDPQEAPTAAQNEVDVHGEGWRDPTSPNFHGKVLAAQSYDAKSCRPCHGSQFDGGLAESSCRKCHVTYPHPPGWVNASSPNFHGETLAGVNYNLNLCNSCHGNQFDGGTSGVSCRSCHATYPHLAGWVNPTAAEFHGKALAAQNYDATACQACHGAQYDGGTSGVSCKGCHATYPHPQGWVNASSPSFHGETLAGTNYDLNLCSSCHGSQFDGGTSGVSCRTCHATYPHLADWMNPAAAAFHGKALAAQNYDATACQACHGAQYDGGSSGVSCKGCHASYPHPQNWIAGAASHYTFLKSNSYDLNSCQICHGQDYALVKVNNSCLTCHTQQNGPEACNTCHGNPAASAADLKNSAPPKGLDDETEATTPAVGAHQAHLGYFTQLTTAAVCQECHAVPTSFALPNHIDDNTRAEAVFVGPLGARQTEGGARVPQVVYDFNTNTCSNSYCHGNWALRKAQSPNDFGFAAEVMTGSNAAPSWVNSGSAPCGSCHGLPPTGHTPFALTACTICHQGVVDGFGNITDRTKHINGKVNVLGLEYDMY
;
A
#
# COMPACT_ATOMS: atom_id res chain seq x y z
N MET A 1 42.78 -67.43 -13.60
CA MET A 1 42.66 -65.99 -13.86
C MET A 1 43.47 -65.27 -12.80
N LYS A 2 44.42 -64.46 -13.29
CA LYS A 2 45.31 -63.44 -12.68
C LYS A 2 45.14 -63.14 -11.18
N GLN A 3 46.15 -62.89 -10.35
CA GLN A 3 47.64 -62.98 -10.35
C GLN A 3 48.10 -62.03 -9.22
N LEU A 4 49.12 -62.43 -8.42
CA LEU A 4 50.17 -61.59 -7.80
C LEU A 4 49.71 -60.59 -6.70
N LEU A 5 50.41 -60.31 -5.58
CA LEU A 5 51.78 -60.54 -5.12
C LEU A 5 51.87 -60.25 -3.60
N LEU A 6 52.63 -61.07 -2.87
CA LEU A 6 53.29 -60.82 -1.57
C LEU A 6 54.50 -59.84 -1.79
N PRO A 7 55.45 -59.52 -0.86
CA PRO A 7 55.70 -60.02 0.51
C PRO A 7 56.35 -58.99 1.50
N LEU A 8 56.95 -59.53 2.59
CA LEU A 8 58.08 -59.01 3.42
C LEU A 8 57.70 -58.14 4.64
N LEU A 9 58.28 -58.26 5.86
CA LEU A 9 59.39 -59.05 6.41
C LEU A 9 59.41 -58.85 7.95
N GLY A 10 59.88 -59.82 8.74
CA GLY A 10 60.87 -59.52 9.79
C GLY A 10 60.52 -59.67 11.28
N MET A 11 61.06 -60.75 11.86
CA MET A 11 62.07 -60.72 12.95
C MET A 11 61.63 -60.60 14.44
N SER A 12 61.63 -61.78 15.09
CA SER A 12 62.52 -62.15 16.21
C SER A 12 62.22 -61.88 17.70
N LEU A 13 62.18 -63.03 18.41
CA LEU A 13 62.93 -63.45 19.62
C LEU A 13 62.64 -62.83 21.01
N LEU A 14 62.06 -63.69 21.86
CA LEU A 14 62.67 -64.28 23.07
C LEU A 14 63.47 -63.36 24.02
N LEU A 15 63.03 -63.25 25.29
CA LEU A 15 63.67 -63.88 26.47
C LEU A 15 63.05 -63.42 27.81
N LEU A 16 62.51 -64.41 28.53
CA LEU A 16 62.60 -64.74 29.96
C LEU A 16 62.98 -63.71 31.05
N ASN A 17 62.27 -63.88 32.18
CA ASN A 17 62.68 -63.85 33.60
C ASN A 17 62.29 -62.65 34.47
N ALA A 18 61.52 -63.01 35.52
CA ALA A 18 61.72 -62.70 36.95
C ALA A 18 60.44 -62.19 37.62
N CYS A 19 59.68 -63.11 38.23
CA CYS A 19 58.83 -62.80 39.36
C CYS A 19 59.75 -62.56 40.57
N SER A 20 59.66 -61.38 41.19
CA SER A 20 60.17 -61.15 42.53
C SER A 20 58.96 -60.80 43.42
N ASP A 21 58.62 -61.72 44.32
CA ASP A 21 57.66 -61.48 45.40
C ASP A 21 58.09 -60.25 46.22
N PRO A 22 57.16 -59.37 46.63
CA PRO A 22 57.48 -58.36 47.63
C PRO A 22 57.67 -59.01 49.00
N GLN A 23 58.84 -58.73 49.59
CA GLN A 23 59.31 -59.10 50.92
C GLN A 23 58.26 -58.99 52.04
N GLU A 24 58.31 -59.96 52.96
CA GLU A 24 57.69 -59.89 54.28
C GLU A 24 58.09 -58.61 55.02
N ALA A 25 57.14 -58.02 55.73
CA ALA A 25 57.32 -56.81 56.53
C ALA A 25 58.32 -57.02 57.68
N PRO A 26 59.13 -56.00 58.05
CA PRO A 26 60.03 -56.10 59.19
C PRO A 26 59.23 -56.28 60.49
N THR A 27 59.46 -57.38 61.21
CA THR A 27 58.93 -57.60 62.56
C THR A 27 59.73 -56.79 63.59
N ALA A 28 59.39 -55.51 63.73
CA ALA A 28 59.71 -54.72 64.92
C ALA A 28 58.63 -53.65 65.08
N ALA A 29 58.02 -53.55 66.27
CA ALA A 29 57.11 -52.46 66.60
C ALA A 29 57.86 -51.13 66.47
N GLN A 30 57.65 -50.43 65.36
CA GLN A 30 58.10 -49.06 65.22
C GLN A 30 57.13 -48.19 66.02
N ASN A 31 57.70 -47.47 67.00
CA ASN A 31 57.00 -46.48 67.80
C ASN A 31 56.05 -45.65 66.91
N GLU A 32 54.82 -45.40 67.37
CA GLU A 32 53.94 -44.40 66.79
C GLU A 32 54.69 -43.06 66.74
N VAL A 33 55.26 -42.73 65.59
CA VAL A 33 55.71 -41.38 65.31
C VAL A 33 54.45 -40.62 64.98
N ASP A 34 54.03 -39.72 65.87
CA ASP A 34 52.93 -38.80 65.57
C ASP A 34 53.39 -37.81 64.51
N VAL A 35 53.21 -38.19 63.24
CA VAL A 35 53.56 -37.39 62.06
C VAL A 35 52.54 -36.27 61.80
N HIS A 36 51.45 -36.20 62.56
CA HIS A 36 50.39 -35.21 62.40
C HIS A 36 50.09 -34.52 63.73
N GLY A 37 50.62 -33.31 63.92
CA GLY A 37 50.42 -32.55 65.17
C GLY A 37 48.96 -32.34 65.58
N GLU A 38 48.77 -31.94 66.84
CA GLU A 38 47.45 -31.76 67.46
C GLU A 38 46.52 -30.88 66.61
N GLY A 39 45.27 -31.34 66.45
CA GLY A 39 44.23 -30.64 65.68
C GLY A 39 44.21 -30.93 64.18
N TRP A 40 45.03 -31.85 63.65
CA TRP A 40 45.06 -32.23 62.22
C TRP A 40 43.68 -32.60 61.62
N ARG A 41 42.81 -33.21 62.42
CA ARG A 41 41.45 -33.63 62.04
C ARG A 41 40.35 -32.64 62.43
N ASP A 42 40.67 -31.57 63.14
CA ASP A 42 39.70 -30.58 63.59
C ASP A 42 39.65 -29.39 62.61
N PRO A 43 38.54 -29.18 61.87
CA PRO A 43 38.41 -28.09 60.90
C PRO A 43 38.65 -26.68 61.49
N THR A 44 38.45 -26.53 62.80
CA THR A 44 38.64 -25.25 63.50
C THR A 44 40.10 -24.99 63.83
N SER A 45 40.94 -26.03 63.93
CA SER A 45 42.35 -25.91 64.25
C SER A 45 43.13 -25.16 63.17
N PRO A 46 44.14 -24.34 63.52
CA PRO A 46 45.10 -23.80 62.56
C PRO A 46 45.93 -24.91 61.89
N ASN A 47 46.09 -26.07 62.55
CA ASN A 47 46.82 -27.23 62.04
C ASN A 47 45.94 -28.20 61.23
N PHE A 48 44.68 -27.84 60.94
CA PHE A 48 43.79 -28.68 60.15
C PHE A 48 44.40 -29.03 58.79
N HIS A 49 44.37 -30.31 58.42
CA HIS A 49 44.98 -30.80 57.17
C HIS A 49 44.51 -30.03 55.93
N GLY A 50 43.23 -29.60 55.89
CA GLY A 50 42.72 -28.80 54.78
C GLY A 50 43.42 -27.44 54.62
N LYS A 51 43.81 -26.78 55.72
CA LYS A 51 44.56 -25.51 55.70
C LYS A 51 46.02 -25.73 55.31
N VAL A 52 46.62 -26.81 55.81
CA VAL A 52 48.01 -27.18 55.48
C VAL A 52 48.14 -27.55 54.00
N LEU A 53 47.21 -28.35 53.47
CA LEU A 53 47.17 -28.71 52.05
C LEU A 53 46.91 -27.49 51.18
N ALA A 54 45.99 -26.59 51.57
CA ALA A 54 45.75 -25.36 50.83
C ALA A 54 47.00 -24.48 50.70
N ALA A 55 47.81 -24.36 51.77
CA ALA A 55 49.09 -23.63 51.73
C ALA A 55 50.12 -24.27 50.78
N GLN A 56 50.00 -25.57 50.52
CA GLN A 56 50.85 -26.33 49.60
C GLN A 56 50.20 -26.50 48.20
N SER A 57 49.23 -25.64 47.84
CA SER A 57 48.48 -25.75 46.58
C SER A 57 47.83 -27.12 46.37
N TYR A 58 47.37 -27.75 47.46
CA TYR A 58 46.72 -29.06 47.51
C TYR A 58 47.56 -30.23 46.95
N ASP A 59 48.89 -30.16 47.05
CA ASP A 59 49.77 -31.27 46.65
C ASP A 59 49.77 -32.43 47.68
N ALA A 60 48.80 -33.32 47.56
CA ALA A 60 48.70 -34.51 48.41
C ALA A 60 49.69 -35.63 48.02
N LYS A 61 50.48 -35.49 46.94
CA LYS A 61 51.33 -36.59 46.43
C LYS A 61 52.36 -37.05 47.46
N SER A 62 52.84 -36.14 48.30
CA SER A 62 53.78 -36.40 49.38
C SER A 62 53.23 -37.33 50.47
N CYS A 63 51.90 -37.46 50.61
CA CYS A 63 51.27 -38.29 51.63
C CYS A 63 51.02 -39.74 51.17
N ARG A 64 51.16 -40.03 49.87
CA ARG A 64 50.94 -41.36 49.26
C ARG A 64 51.80 -42.48 49.87
N PRO A 65 53.08 -42.26 50.26
CA PRO A 65 53.90 -43.32 50.83
C PRO A 65 53.29 -43.96 52.10
N CYS A 66 52.55 -43.18 52.89
CA CYS A 66 51.92 -43.67 54.13
C CYS A 66 50.42 -43.98 53.94
N HIS A 67 49.68 -43.14 53.21
CA HIS A 67 48.22 -43.27 53.05
C HIS A 67 47.78 -44.12 51.85
N GLY A 68 48.74 -44.67 51.11
CA GLY A 68 48.48 -45.45 49.90
C GLY A 68 48.46 -44.57 48.65
N SER A 69 48.79 -45.16 47.50
CA SER A 69 48.82 -44.44 46.21
C SER A 69 47.46 -43.85 45.81
N GLN A 70 46.37 -44.39 46.36
CA GLN A 70 44.98 -43.98 46.16
C GLN A 70 44.35 -43.31 47.39
N PHE A 71 45.13 -43.05 48.44
CA PHE A 71 44.66 -42.50 49.73
C PHE A 71 43.52 -43.30 50.38
N ASP A 72 43.51 -44.61 50.14
CA ASP A 72 42.59 -45.61 50.64
C ASP A 72 42.96 -46.15 52.03
N GLY A 73 44.02 -45.60 52.63
CA GLY A 73 44.44 -45.88 53.99
C GLY A 73 45.90 -46.28 54.07
N GLY A 74 46.40 -47.03 53.08
CA GLY A 74 47.79 -47.49 53.03
C GLY A 74 48.27 -48.12 54.33
N LEU A 75 49.53 -47.84 54.69
CA LEU A 75 50.12 -48.24 55.97
C LEU A 75 49.50 -47.51 57.17
N ALA A 76 48.90 -46.33 56.95
CA ALA A 76 48.32 -45.49 58.00
C ALA A 76 46.86 -45.85 58.35
N GLU A 77 46.24 -46.82 57.66
CA GLU A 77 44.85 -47.30 57.81
C GLU A 77 43.75 -46.20 57.77
N SER A 78 44.13 -44.99 57.37
CA SER A 78 43.33 -43.77 57.42
C SER A 78 43.07 -43.26 56.01
N SER A 79 41.89 -43.58 55.48
CA SER A 79 41.49 -43.18 54.12
C SER A 79 40.90 -41.77 54.09
N CYS A 80 41.35 -40.95 53.13
CA CYS A 80 40.75 -39.67 52.80
C CYS A 80 39.27 -39.82 52.40
N ARG A 81 38.90 -40.96 51.79
CA ARG A 81 37.55 -41.23 51.29
C ARG A 81 36.50 -41.38 52.39
N LYS A 82 36.94 -41.60 53.65
CA LYS A 82 36.03 -41.62 54.81
C LYS A 82 35.40 -40.25 55.07
N CYS A 83 36.08 -39.17 54.69
CA CYS A 83 35.62 -37.79 54.91
C CYS A 83 35.39 -37.02 53.60
N HIS A 84 36.01 -37.42 52.49
CA HIS A 84 35.90 -36.79 51.17
C HIS A 84 35.26 -37.73 50.16
N VAL A 85 34.08 -37.35 49.66
CA VAL A 85 33.26 -38.23 48.78
C VAL A 85 33.88 -38.39 47.39
N THR A 86 34.41 -37.31 46.82
CA THR A 86 34.85 -37.27 45.41
C THR A 86 36.36 -37.08 45.25
N TYR A 87 37.08 -36.74 46.32
CA TYR A 87 38.52 -36.54 46.31
C TYR A 87 39.23 -37.51 47.26
N PRO A 88 40.34 -38.14 46.84
CA PRO A 88 40.94 -38.10 45.50
C PRO A 88 40.08 -38.88 44.50
N HIS A 89 40.02 -38.42 43.25
CA HIS A 89 39.21 -39.07 42.22
C HIS A 89 39.60 -40.56 42.06
N PRO A 90 38.63 -41.49 42.00
CA PRO A 90 38.91 -42.92 41.83
C PRO A 90 39.54 -43.24 40.45
N PRO A 91 40.25 -44.37 40.32
CA PRO A 91 40.73 -44.84 39.02
C PRO A 91 39.61 -44.93 37.97
N GLY A 92 39.91 -44.45 36.76
CA GLY A 92 38.95 -44.40 35.66
C GLY A 92 37.96 -43.22 35.70
N TRP A 93 38.14 -42.23 36.58
CA TRP A 93 37.29 -41.04 36.69
C TRP A 93 37.00 -40.30 35.37
N VAL A 94 38.00 -40.21 34.49
CA VAL A 94 37.89 -39.55 33.17
C VAL A 94 37.64 -40.52 32.03
N ASN A 95 37.54 -41.83 32.31
CA ASN A 95 37.28 -42.84 31.30
C ASN A 95 35.78 -43.17 31.27
N ALA A 96 35.12 -42.82 30.16
CA ALA A 96 33.68 -43.04 29.97
C ALA A 96 33.23 -44.51 30.09
N SER A 97 34.14 -45.47 29.93
CA SER A 97 33.85 -46.90 30.08
C SER A 97 34.07 -47.42 31.50
N SER A 98 34.53 -46.57 32.43
CA SER A 98 34.73 -46.95 33.83
C SER A 98 33.42 -46.86 34.62
N PRO A 99 33.11 -47.81 35.51
CA PRO A 99 32.01 -47.65 36.47
C PRO A 99 32.21 -46.47 37.43
N ASN A 100 33.45 -45.96 37.54
CA ASN A 100 33.78 -44.78 38.32
C ASN A 100 33.83 -43.49 37.48
N PHE A 101 33.25 -43.49 36.28
CA PHE A 101 33.23 -42.31 35.42
C PHE A 101 32.52 -41.13 36.09
N HIS A 102 33.10 -39.94 36.00
CA HIS A 102 32.56 -38.74 36.64
C HIS A 102 31.15 -38.38 36.16
N GLY A 103 30.78 -38.73 34.92
CA GLY A 103 29.43 -38.51 34.40
C GLY A 103 28.34 -39.25 35.21
N GLU A 104 28.60 -40.50 35.59
CA GLU A 104 27.68 -41.30 36.42
C GLU A 104 27.61 -40.77 37.85
N THR A 105 28.75 -40.33 38.39
CA THR A 105 28.82 -39.74 39.74
C THR A 105 28.08 -38.40 39.81
N LEU A 106 28.22 -37.55 38.79
CA LEU A 106 27.54 -36.24 38.71
C LEU A 106 26.02 -36.38 38.54
N ALA A 107 25.56 -37.41 37.83
CA ALA A 107 24.14 -37.73 37.71
C ALA A 107 23.50 -38.12 39.05
N GLY A 108 24.22 -38.83 39.92
CA GLY A 108 23.74 -39.26 41.24
C GLY A 108 23.69 -38.16 42.32
N VAL A 109 24.50 -37.10 42.20
CA VAL A 109 24.60 -36.00 43.21
C VAL A 109 23.84 -34.72 42.80
N ASN A 110 22.89 -34.84 41.87
CA ASN A 110 22.11 -33.72 41.33
C ASN A 110 22.98 -32.55 40.84
N TYR A 111 24.10 -32.86 40.17
CA TYR A 111 24.98 -31.91 39.48
C TYR A 111 25.44 -30.70 40.30
N ASN A 112 25.63 -30.83 41.64
CA ASN A 112 26.15 -29.72 42.45
C ASN A 112 27.65 -29.45 42.19
N LEU A 113 27.94 -28.73 41.10
CA LEU A 113 29.29 -28.38 40.68
C LEU A 113 30.01 -27.42 41.64
N ASN A 114 29.30 -26.81 42.60
CA ASN A 114 29.94 -25.97 43.62
C ASN A 114 30.91 -26.77 44.49
N LEU A 115 30.74 -28.08 44.59
CA LEU A 115 31.68 -28.97 45.29
C LEU A 115 33.00 -29.17 44.53
N CYS A 116 33.04 -28.82 43.23
CA CYS A 116 34.18 -29.04 42.34
C CYS A 116 34.93 -27.74 42.03
N ASN A 117 34.26 -26.58 42.12
CA ASN A 117 34.84 -25.28 41.76
C ASN A 117 36.08 -24.89 42.58
N SER A 118 36.19 -25.39 43.82
CA SER A 118 37.30 -25.11 44.73
C SER A 118 38.64 -25.62 44.20
N CYS A 119 38.62 -26.65 43.35
CA CYS A 119 39.81 -27.23 42.72
C CYS A 119 39.87 -26.94 41.21
N HIS A 120 38.74 -26.94 40.53
CA HIS A 120 38.66 -26.75 39.07
C HIS A 120 38.55 -25.29 38.64
N GLY A 121 38.38 -24.37 39.58
CA GLY A 121 38.16 -22.94 39.34
C GLY A 121 36.67 -22.62 39.22
N ASN A 122 36.31 -21.36 39.47
CA ASN A 122 34.92 -20.88 39.42
C ASN A 122 34.27 -21.04 38.03
N GLN A 123 35.10 -21.07 36.98
CA GLN A 123 34.67 -21.29 35.59
C GLN A 123 35.07 -22.68 35.09
N PHE A 124 35.58 -23.56 35.96
CA PHE A 124 36.02 -24.91 35.60
C PHE A 124 37.09 -24.95 34.48
N ASP A 125 37.94 -23.90 34.42
CA ASP A 125 39.04 -23.74 33.45
C ASP A 125 40.24 -24.63 33.71
N GLY A 126 40.29 -25.28 34.87
CA GLY A 126 41.50 -25.93 35.34
C GLY A 126 41.83 -25.57 36.78
N GLY A 127 41.58 -24.33 37.21
CA GLY A 127 41.84 -23.90 38.60
C GLY A 127 43.20 -24.34 39.13
N THR A 128 43.25 -24.81 40.37
CA THR A 128 44.46 -25.43 40.96
C THR A 128 44.70 -26.86 40.47
N SER A 129 43.65 -27.54 39.97
CA SER A 129 43.75 -28.91 39.45
C SER A 129 44.50 -29.03 38.12
N GLY A 130 44.57 -27.95 37.33
CA GLY A 130 45.07 -27.92 35.95
C GLY A 130 44.17 -28.62 34.92
N VAL A 131 43.02 -29.18 35.31
CA VAL A 131 42.12 -29.95 34.42
C VAL A 131 40.84 -29.16 34.11
N SER A 132 40.72 -28.73 32.85
CA SER A 132 39.58 -27.97 32.35
C SER A 132 38.44 -28.86 31.87
N CYS A 133 37.21 -28.60 32.30
CA CYS A 133 36.03 -29.27 31.75
C CYS A 133 35.86 -29.00 30.25
N ARG A 134 36.26 -27.81 29.80
CA ARG A 134 36.16 -27.36 28.41
C ARG A 134 37.07 -28.11 27.44
N SER A 135 38.07 -28.84 27.95
CA SER A 135 38.90 -29.72 27.13
C SER A 135 38.11 -30.87 26.49
N CYS A 136 37.02 -31.28 27.14
CA CYS A 136 36.14 -32.36 26.69
C CYS A 136 34.71 -31.87 26.39
N HIS A 137 34.26 -30.79 27.05
CA HIS A 137 32.92 -30.23 26.87
C HIS A 137 32.97 -28.80 26.32
N ALA A 138 32.89 -28.66 24.99
CA ALA A 138 33.11 -27.38 24.30
C ALA A 138 32.16 -26.25 24.74
N THR A 139 30.90 -26.56 25.07
CA THR A 139 29.87 -25.59 25.43
C THR A 139 29.53 -25.56 26.92
N TYR A 140 30.18 -26.41 27.73
CA TYR A 140 29.87 -26.59 29.14
C TYR A 140 31.11 -26.43 30.04
N PRO A 141 31.03 -25.64 31.12
CA PRO A 141 29.93 -24.73 31.47
C PRO A 141 29.85 -23.55 30.47
N HIS A 142 28.66 -22.94 30.34
CA HIS A 142 28.49 -21.77 29.46
C HIS A 142 29.42 -20.62 29.89
N LEU A 143 30.03 -19.95 28.91
CA LEU A 143 30.90 -18.80 29.17
C LEU A 143 30.12 -17.61 29.73
N ALA A 144 30.79 -16.76 30.50
CA ALA A 144 30.24 -15.48 30.91
C ALA A 144 29.80 -14.68 29.66
N GLY A 145 28.57 -14.15 29.69
CA GLY A 145 27.99 -13.43 28.54
C GLY A 145 27.15 -14.28 27.59
N TRP A 146 27.01 -15.59 27.81
CA TRP A 146 26.21 -16.50 26.96
C TRP A 146 24.76 -16.03 26.68
N VAL A 147 24.14 -15.38 27.67
CA VAL A 147 22.77 -14.84 27.56
C VAL A 147 22.72 -13.34 27.25
N ASN A 148 23.86 -12.68 27.09
CA ASN A 148 23.93 -11.26 26.75
C ASN A 148 24.00 -11.09 25.22
N PRO A 149 22.99 -10.50 24.55
CA PRO A 149 22.94 -10.34 23.09
C PRO A 149 24.14 -9.58 22.49
N THR A 150 24.80 -8.74 23.29
CA THR A 150 25.94 -7.93 22.87
C THR A 150 27.29 -8.62 23.03
N ALA A 151 27.36 -9.73 23.80
CA ALA A 151 28.60 -10.47 24.02
C ALA A 151 29.08 -11.18 22.74
N ALA A 152 30.38 -11.46 22.66
CA ALA A 152 30.93 -12.25 21.56
C ALA A 152 30.50 -13.72 21.67
N GLU A 153 30.34 -14.19 22.91
CA GLU A 153 29.95 -15.53 23.32
C GLU A 153 28.43 -15.72 23.37
N PHE A 154 27.65 -14.77 22.86
CA PHE A 154 26.19 -14.87 22.87
C PHE A 154 25.71 -16.14 22.16
N HIS A 155 24.84 -16.91 22.82
CA HIS A 155 24.34 -18.17 22.30
C HIS A 155 23.71 -18.05 20.91
N GLY A 156 23.03 -16.93 20.60
CA GLY A 156 22.46 -16.70 19.28
C GLY A 156 23.50 -16.65 18.16
N LYS A 157 24.69 -16.10 18.41
CA LYS A 157 25.81 -16.12 17.44
C LYS A 157 26.41 -17.51 17.31
N ALA A 158 26.56 -18.22 18.43
CA ALA A 158 27.09 -19.58 18.46
C ALA A 158 26.16 -20.58 17.73
N LEU A 159 24.85 -20.43 17.91
CA LEU A 159 23.83 -21.23 17.23
C LEU A 159 23.74 -20.85 15.75
N ALA A 160 23.80 -19.57 15.40
CA ALA A 160 23.81 -19.15 13.99
C ALA A 160 24.97 -19.78 13.20
N ALA A 161 26.16 -19.90 13.80
CA ALA A 161 27.30 -20.59 13.20
C ALA A 161 27.07 -22.10 13.00
N GLN A 162 26.11 -22.69 13.72
CA GLN A 162 25.70 -24.09 13.65
C GLN A 162 24.36 -24.27 12.91
N ASN A 163 23.95 -23.29 12.09
CA ASN A 163 22.64 -23.28 11.42
C ASN A 163 21.46 -23.50 12.38
N TYR A 164 21.56 -22.92 13.58
CA TYR A 164 20.57 -22.96 14.65
C TYR A 164 20.26 -24.37 15.22
N ASP A 165 21.14 -25.35 15.02
CA ASP A 165 21.02 -26.67 15.67
C ASP A 165 21.26 -26.58 17.18
N ALA A 166 20.20 -26.79 17.97
CA ALA A 166 20.24 -26.81 19.42
C ALA A 166 20.10 -28.22 20.01
N THR A 167 20.12 -29.28 19.18
CA THR A 167 19.81 -30.66 19.58
C THR A 167 20.72 -31.13 20.72
N ALA A 168 22.00 -30.78 20.67
CA ALA A 168 22.97 -31.12 21.72
C ALA A 168 22.62 -30.49 23.09
N CYS A 169 21.87 -29.39 23.13
CA CYS A 169 21.47 -28.70 24.36
C CYS A 169 20.33 -29.44 25.09
N GLN A 170 19.58 -30.31 24.41
CA GLN A 170 18.44 -31.05 25.00
C GLN A 170 18.87 -31.94 26.17
N ALA A 171 20.13 -32.41 26.17
CA ALA A 171 20.69 -33.25 27.23
C ALA A 171 20.62 -32.59 28.62
N CYS A 172 20.71 -31.25 28.68
CA CYS A 172 20.66 -30.50 29.94
C CYS A 172 19.40 -29.64 30.07
N HIS A 173 18.89 -29.10 28.96
CA HIS A 173 17.75 -28.18 28.97
C HIS A 173 16.40 -28.86 28.73
N GLY A 174 16.40 -30.19 28.57
CA GLY A 174 15.20 -30.99 28.33
C GLY A 174 14.86 -31.09 26.84
N ALA A 175 14.12 -32.13 26.46
CA ALA A 175 13.73 -32.38 25.07
C ALA A 175 12.94 -31.21 24.44
N GLN A 176 12.21 -30.46 25.28
CA GLN A 176 11.40 -29.29 24.88
C GLN A 176 12.03 -27.95 25.26
N TYR A 177 13.30 -27.96 25.70
CA TYR A 177 14.04 -26.78 26.13
C TYR A 177 13.35 -25.96 27.23
N ASP A 178 12.54 -26.63 28.05
CA ASP A 178 11.72 -26.07 29.11
C ASP A 178 12.42 -26.03 30.47
N GLY A 179 13.73 -26.30 30.48
CA GLY A 179 14.58 -26.18 31.66
C GLY A 179 15.27 -27.48 32.02
N GLY A 180 14.69 -28.64 31.71
CA GLY A 180 15.32 -29.95 31.95
C GLY A 180 15.95 -30.06 33.34
N THR A 181 17.16 -30.61 33.40
CA THR A 181 17.97 -30.68 34.62
C THR A 181 18.70 -29.37 34.95
N SER A 182 18.88 -28.47 33.97
CA SER A 182 19.55 -27.19 34.16
C SER A 182 18.69 -26.13 34.88
N GLY A 183 17.37 -26.29 34.86
CA GLY A 183 16.40 -25.33 35.37
C GLY A 183 16.25 -24.06 34.52
N VAL A 184 16.97 -23.94 33.40
CA VAL A 184 16.97 -22.74 32.54
C VAL A 184 16.19 -23.01 31.24
N SER A 185 15.00 -22.42 31.14
CA SER A 185 14.10 -22.58 30.00
C SER A 185 14.38 -21.57 28.88
N CYS A 186 14.56 -22.07 27.65
CA CYS A 186 14.67 -21.22 26.46
C CYS A 186 13.39 -20.42 26.23
N LYS A 187 12.24 -20.98 26.65
CA LYS A 187 10.92 -20.35 26.49
C LYS A 187 10.74 -19.08 27.33
N GLY A 188 11.58 -18.87 28.34
CA GLY A 188 11.60 -17.62 29.10
C GLY A 188 12.01 -16.42 28.26
N CYS A 189 12.82 -16.64 27.22
CA CYS A 189 13.30 -15.59 26.31
C CYS A 189 12.79 -15.78 24.86
N HIS A 190 12.48 -17.00 24.44
CA HIS A 190 12.02 -17.35 23.09
C HIS A 190 10.63 -18.00 23.14
N ALA A 191 9.57 -17.19 23.01
CA ALA A 191 8.19 -17.66 23.17
C ALA A 191 7.77 -18.75 22.18
N THR A 192 8.25 -18.68 20.93
CA THR A 192 7.81 -19.56 19.82
C THR A 192 8.92 -20.41 19.22
N TYR A 193 10.15 -20.33 19.72
CA TYR A 193 11.28 -21.11 19.22
C TYR A 193 11.74 -22.15 20.26
N PRO A 194 11.91 -23.43 19.86
CA PRO A 194 11.63 -24.00 18.54
C PRO A 194 10.13 -24.06 18.22
N HIS A 195 9.77 -23.93 16.94
CA HIS A 195 8.38 -23.95 16.52
C HIS A 195 7.71 -25.29 16.89
N PRO A 196 6.45 -25.27 17.39
CA PRO A 196 5.74 -26.49 17.73
C PRO A 196 5.47 -27.36 16.50
N GLN A 197 5.27 -28.65 16.72
CA GLN A 197 4.89 -29.57 15.64
C GLN A 197 3.58 -29.11 14.98
N GLY A 198 3.55 -29.08 13.65
CA GLY A 198 2.40 -28.63 12.87
C GLY A 198 2.28 -27.12 12.67
N TRP A 199 3.29 -26.32 13.04
CA TRP A 199 3.31 -24.85 12.88
C TRP A 199 2.95 -24.34 11.48
N VAL A 200 3.37 -25.05 10.43
CA VAL A 200 3.11 -24.69 9.02
C VAL A 200 1.94 -25.46 8.39
N ASN A 201 1.28 -26.34 9.15
CA ASN A 201 0.15 -27.11 8.65
C ASN A 201 -1.16 -26.41 9.04
N ALA A 202 -1.88 -25.90 8.04
CA ALA A 202 -3.14 -25.17 8.24
C ALA A 202 -4.25 -25.97 8.97
N SER A 203 -4.16 -27.31 8.98
CA SER A 203 -5.10 -28.16 9.72
C SER A 203 -4.67 -28.47 11.16
N SER A 204 -3.51 -27.96 11.59
CA SER A 204 -3.00 -28.17 12.94
C SER A 204 -3.60 -27.16 13.93
N PRO A 205 -3.97 -27.57 15.16
CA PRO A 205 -4.32 -26.63 16.23
C PRO A 205 -3.18 -25.67 16.59
N SER A 206 -1.93 -26.04 16.29
CA SER A 206 -0.73 -25.23 16.49
C SER A 206 -0.33 -24.45 15.24
N PHE A 207 -1.24 -24.27 14.27
CA PHE A 207 -0.96 -23.51 13.06
C PHE A 207 -0.61 -22.05 13.41
N HIS A 208 0.44 -21.52 12.79
CA HIS A 208 0.90 -20.16 13.06
C HIS A 208 -0.18 -19.12 12.75
N GLY A 209 -1.03 -19.34 11.74
CA GLY A 209 -2.13 -18.43 11.42
C GLY A 209 -3.12 -18.26 12.56
N GLU A 210 -3.49 -19.35 13.24
CA GLU A 210 -4.37 -19.31 14.43
C GLU A 210 -3.65 -18.73 15.65
N THR A 211 -2.36 -19.04 15.80
CA THR A 211 -1.56 -18.55 16.93
C THR A 211 -1.29 -17.04 16.85
N LEU A 212 -1.12 -16.52 15.63
CA LEU A 212 -0.86 -15.11 15.36
C LEU A 212 -2.17 -14.29 15.20
N ALA A 213 -3.30 -14.94 14.88
CA ALA A 213 -4.59 -14.28 14.80
C ALA A 213 -5.03 -13.75 16.17
N GLY A 214 -5.21 -12.43 16.28
CA GLY A 214 -5.74 -11.79 17.50
C GLY A 214 -4.69 -11.38 18.53
N THR A 215 -3.40 -11.60 18.27
CA THR A 215 -2.31 -11.03 19.06
C THR A 215 -1.62 -9.94 18.25
N ASN A 216 -1.33 -8.78 18.84
CA ASN A 216 -0.44 -7.77 18.25
C ASN A 216 0.99 -8.32 18.28
N TYR A 217 1.26 -9.32 17.45
CA TYR A 217 2.51 -10.06 17.46
C TYR A 217 3.59 -9.29 16.71
N ASP A 218 4.74 -9.09 17.35
CA ASP A 218 5.87 -8.38 16.74
C ASP A 218 6.61 -9.30 15.76
N LEU A 219 6.33 -9.13 14.47
CA LEU A 219 6.97 -9.90 13.39
C LEU A 219 8.46 -9.57 13.23
N ASN A 220 8.97 -8.48 13.83
CA ASN A 220 10.41 -8.20 13.84
C ASN A 220 11.19 -9.29 14.58
N LEU A 221 10.56 -10.00 15.52
CA LEU A 221 11.18 -11.15 16.18
C LEU A 221 11.46 -12.29 15.19
N CYS A 222 10.59 -12.46 14.20
CA CYS A 222 10.67 -13.50 13.17
C CYS A 222 11.68 -13.16 12.06
N SER A 223 11.86 -11.86 11.76
CA SER A 223 12.71 -11.40 10.66
C SER A 223 14.20 -11.75 10.85
N SER A 224 14.62 -11.96 12.10
CA SER A 224 15.96 -12.44 12.46
C SER A 224 16.34 -13.78 11.81
N CYS A 225 15.35 -14.66 11.58
CA CYS A 225 15.53 -15.97 10.96
C CYS A 225 14.93 -16.05 9.55
N HIS A 226 13.80 -15.39 9.32
CA HIS A 226 13.07 -15.43 8.04
C HIS A 226 13.50 -14.37 7.04
N GLY A 227 14.43 -13.48 7.42
CA GLY A 227 14.90 -12.35 6.62
C GLY A 227 14.09 -11.09 6.91
N SER A 228 14.71 -9.93 6.70
CA SER A 228 14.06 -8.61 6.90
C SER A 228 12.82 -8.40 6.04
N GLN A 229 12.68 -9.22 4.99
CA GLN A 229 11.60 -9.20 4.02
C GLN A 229 10.78 -10.50 4.03
N PHE A 230 11.01 -11.39 5.00
CA PHE A 230 10.33 -12.69 5.14
C PHE A 230 10.40 -13.57 3.88
N ASP A 231 11.46 -13.43 3.11
CA ASP A 231 11.74 -14.09 1.83
C ASP A 231 12.54 -15.39 1.99
N GLY A 232 12.71 -15.86 3.23
CA GLY A 232 13.36 -17.12 3.56
C GLY A 232 14.54 -16.93 4.52
N GLY A 233 15.27 -15.82 4.41
CA GLY A 233 16.41 -15.53 5.28
C GLY A 233 17.35 -16.72 5.46
N THR A 234 17.82 -16.92 6.69
CA THR A 234 18.63 -18.09 7.07
C THR A 234 17.78 -19.35 7.28
N SER A 235 16.49 -19.21 7.55
CA SER A 235 15.55 -20.33 7.74
C SER A 235 15.24 -21.11 6.45
N GLY A 236 15.40 -20.49 5.29
CA GLY A 236 14.97 -21.02 3.99
C GLY A 236 13.45 -21.05 3.76
N VAL A 237 12.63 -20.60 4.71
CA VAL A 237 11.16 -20.63 4.64
C VAL A 237 10.60 -19.23 4.38
N SER A 238 10.09 -19.02 3.16
CA SER A 238 9.52 -17.74 2.71
C SER A 238 8.02 -17.68 2.98
N CYS A 239 7.58 -16.58 3.61
CA CYS A 239 6.15 -16.31 3.79
C CYS A 239 5.45 -16.14 2.45
N ARG A 240 6.16 -15.64 1.43
CA ARG A 240 5.60 -15.36 0.09
C ARG A 240 5.19 -16.60 -0.68
N THR A 241 5.71 -17.77 -0.31
CA THR A 241 5.29 -19.05 -0.90
C THR A 241 3.82 -19.33 -0.63
N CYS A 242 3.29 -18.84 0.50
CA CYS A 242 1.88 -18.99 0.87
C CYS A 242 1.12 -17.64 0.84
N HIS A 243 1.80 -16.52 1.06
CA HIS A 243 1.22 -15.18 1.10
C HIS A 243 1.78 -14.26 0.01
N ALA A 244 1.25 -14.37 -1.21
CA ALA A 244 1.82 -13.75 -2.42
C ALA A 244 2.03 -12.22 -2.34
N THR A 245 1.16 -11.50 -1.63
CA THR A 245 1.19 -10.03 -1.50
C THR A 245 1.82 -9.55 -0.19
N TYR A 246 2.27 -10.47 0.67
CA TYR A 246 2.71 -10.17 2.02
C TYR A 246 4.14 -10.67 2.31
N PRO A 247 5.03 -9.83 2.86
CA PRO A 247 4.90 -8.37 2.95
C PRO A 247 4.98 -7.72 1.55
N HIS A 248 4.48 -6.49 1.40
CA HIS A 248 4.60 -5.75 0.14
C HIS A 248 6.07 -5.62 -0.29
N LEU A 249 6.33 -5.65 -1.60
CA LEU A 249 7.67 -5.36 -2.14
C LEU A 249 8.01 -3.88 -1.92
N ALA A 250 9.30 -3.55 -1.82
CA ALA A 250 9.77 -2.18 -1.56
C ALA A 250 9.21 -1.13 -2.56
N ASP A 251 9.01 -1.54 -3.83
CA ASP A 251 8.51 -0.67 -4.89
C ASP A 251 6.99 -0.71 -5.10
N TRP A 252 6.24 -1.31 -4.18
CA TRP A 252 4.77 -1.47 -4.28
C TRP A 252 4.02 -0.13 -4.46
N MET A 253 4.56 0.95 -3.87
CA MET A 253 3.98 2.31 -3.96
C MET A 253 4.56 3.15 -5.11
N ASN A 254 5.53 2.66 -5.86
CA ASN A 254 6.19 3.41 -6.93
C ASN A 254 5.44 3.22 -8.27
N PRO A 255 4.80 4.26 -8.85
CA PRO A 255 4.02 4.13 -10.09
C PRO A 255 4.83 3.65 -11.30
N ALA A 256 6.14 3.93 -11.31
CA ALA A 256 7.03 3.52 -12.39
C ALA A 256 7.41 2.02 -12.30
N ALA A 257 7.26 1.40 -11.13
CA ALA A 257 7.68 0.03 -10.92
C ALA A 257 6.78 -0.99 -11.64
N ALA A 258 7.35 -2.14 -11.98
CA ALA A 258 6.60 -3.28 -12.51
C ALA A 258 5.64 -3.86 -11.46
N ALA A 259 6.06 -3.86 -10.19
CA ALA A 259 5.29 -4.36 -9.05
C ALA A 259 4.35 -3.29 -8.44
N PHE A 260 4.09 -2.18 -9.13
CA PHE A 260 3.20 -1.14 -8.64
C PHE A 260 1.80 -1.69 -8.34
N HIS A 261 1.25 -1.35 -7.17
CA HIS A 261 -0.06 -1.85 -6.74
C HIS A 261 -1.17 -1.55 -7.75
N GLY A 262 -1.16 -0.40 -8.42
CA GLY A 262 -2.17 -0.07 -9.44
C GLY A 262 -2.17 -1.04 -10.62
N LYS A 263 -0.99 -1.49 -11.07
CA LYS A 263 -0.88 -2.50 -12.15
C LYS A 263 -1.34 -3.88 -11.67
N ALA A 264 -0.96 -4.25 -10.45
CA ALA A 264 -1.34 -5.52 -9.84
C ALA A 264 -2.85 -5.61 -9.58
N LEU A 265 -3.46 -4.52 -9.13
CA LEU A 265 -4.90 -4.40 -8.91
C LEU A 265 -5.67 -4.36 -10.24
N ALA A 266 -5.18 -3.63 -11.25
CA ALA A 266 -5.81 -3.61 -12.58
C ALA A 266 -5.92 -5.01 -13.18
N ALA A 267 -4.88 -5.85 -13.05
CA ALA A 267 -4.91 -7.25 -13.49
C ALA A 267 -5.96 -8.11 -12.76
N GLN A 268 -6.45 -7.65 -11.60
CA GLN A 268 -7.48 -8.29 -10.77
C GLN A 268 -8.81 -7.53 -10.82
N ASN A 269 -9.04 -6.69 -11.85
CA ASN A 269 -10.23 -5.82 -11.95
C ASN A 269 -10.44 -4.96 -10.68
N TYR A 270 -9.33 -4.40 -10.19
CA TYR A 270 -9.24 -3.53 -9.02
C TYR A 270 -9.83 -4.15 -7.74
N ASP A 271 -9.64 -5.46 -7.54
CA ASP A 271 -10.05 -6.14 -6.30
C ASP A 271 -9.05 -5.99 -5.15
N ALA A 272 -9.36 -5.10 -4.21
CA ALA A 272 -8.60 -4.94 -2.98
C ALA A 272 -9.27 -5.61 -1.75
N THR A 273 -10.28 -6.47 -1.91
CA THR A 273 -11.05 -7.02 -0.77
C THR A 273 -10.14 -7.75 0.23
N ALA A 274 -9.19 -8.55 -0.28
CA ALA A 274 -8.22 -9.25 0.55
C ALA A 274 -7.32 -8.30 1.38
N CYS A 275 -7.13 -7.05 0.94
CA CYS A 275 -6.31 -6.07 1.65
C CYS A 275 -6.98 -5.53 2.92
N GLN A 276 -8.31 -5.67 3.05
CA GLN A 276 -9.07 -5.18 4.22
C GLN A 276 -8.62 -5.84 5.52
N ALA A 277 -8.09 -7.06 5.46
CA ALA A 277 -7.57 -7.80 6.60
C ALA A 277 -6.46 -7.03 7.36
N CYS A 278 -5.66 -6.22 6.65
CA CYS A 278 -4.56 -5.45 7.24
C CYS A 278 -4.81 -3.94 7.19
N HIS A 279 -5.45 -3.43 6.13
CA HIS A 279 -5.66 -2.00 5.92
C HIS A 279 -6.99 -1.48 6.48
N GLY A 280 -7.76 -2.34 7.15
CA GLY A 280 -9.06 -2.02 7.72
C GLY A 280 -10.19 -2.20 6.71
N ALA A 281 -11.41 -2.39 7.21
CA ALA A 281 -12.60 -2.60 6.37
C ALA A 281 -12.85 -1.44 5.38
N GLN A 282 -12.42 -0.23 5.74
CA GLN A 282 -12.57 0.99 4.94
C GLN A 282 -11.25 1.47 4.31
N TYR A 283 -10.20 0.63 4.35
CA TYR A 283 -8.86 0.97 3.84
C TYR A 283 -8.26 2.25 4.45
N ASP A 284 -8.64 2.55 5.69
CA ASP A 284 -8.26 3.75 6.45
C ASP A 284 -7.00 3.56 7.30
N GLY A 285 -6.29 2.44 7.11
CA GLY A 285 -5.00 2.17 7.74
C GLY A 285 -5.02 0.89 8.55
N GLY A 286 -6.14 0.51 9.15
CA GLY A 286 -6.28 -0.73 9.92
C GLY A 286 -5.09 -0.99 10.87
N SER A 287 -4.62 -2.23 10.90
CA SER A 287 -3.42 -2.63 11.65
C SER A 287 -2.11 -2.26 10.95
N SER A 288 -2.13 -1.98 9.64
CA SER A 288 -0.92 -1.61 8.88
C SER A 288 -0.51 -0.15 9.06
N GLY A 289 -1.43 0.72 9.51
CA GLY A 289 -1.23 2.17 9.62
C GLY A 289 -1.19 2.91 8.26
N VAL A 290 -1.31 2.20 7.14
CA VAL A 290 -1.22 2.79 5.78
C VAL A 290 -2.61 2.90 5.16
N SER A 291 -3.13 4.13 5.09
CA SER A 291 -4.44 4.44 4.53
C SER A 291 -4.39 4.65 3.02
N CYS A 292 -5.24 3.96 2.28
CA CYS A 292 -5.41 4.19 0.84
C CYS A 292 -5.97 5.59 0.57
N LYS A 293 -6.73 6.16 1.51
CA LYS A 293 -7.36 7.48 1.37
C LYS A 293 -6.38 8.64 1.32
N GLY A 294 -5.14 8.42 1.78
CA GLY A 294 -4.07 9.41 1.62
C GLY A 294 -3.68 9.65 0.17
N CYS A 295 -3.92 8.67 -0.72
CA CYS A 295 -3.61 8.77 -2.15
C CYS A 295 -4.87 8.64 -3.04
N HIS A 296 -5.91 7.94 -2.58
CA HIS A 296 -7.15 7.70 -3.30
C HIS A 296 -8.34 8.27 -2.53
N ALA A 297 -8.62 9.56 -2.74
CA ALA A 297 -9.64 10.29 -1.99
C ALA A 297 -11.07 9.72 -2.15
N SER A 298 -11.38 9.13 -3.31
CA SER A 298 -12.70 8.60 -3.66
C SER A 298 -12.87 7.09 -3.43
N TYR A 299 -11.80 6.37 -3.06
CA TYR A 299 -11.84 4.91 -2.88
C TYR A 299 -11.69 4.50 -1.40
N PRO A 300 -12.53 3.57 -0.90
CA PRO A 300 -13.73 3.01 -1.54
C PRO A 300 -14.86 4.05 -1.56
N HIS A 301 -15.74 3.96 -2.56
CA HIS A 301 -16.91 4.84 -2.63
C HIS A 301 -17.79 4.66 -1.38
N PRO A 302 -18.35 5.74 -0.82
CA PRO A 302 -19.27 5.66 0.31
C PRO A 302 -20.55 4.91 -0.06
N GLN A 303 -21.26 4.42 0.95
CA GLN A 303 -22.57 3.78 0.76
C GLN A 303 -23.55 4.77 0.11
N ASN A 304 -24.36 4.30 -0.83
CA ASN A 304 -25.29 5.12 -1.65
C ASN A 304 -24.63 6.15 -2.60
N TRP A 305 -23.40 5.90 -3.05
CA TRP A 305 -22.71 6.73 -4.05
C TRP A 305 -23.49 6.98 -5.35
N ILE A 306 -24.35 6.03 -5.75
CA ILE A 306 -25.16 6.14 -6.97
C ILE A 306 -26.27 7.18 -6.81
N ALA A 307 -26.85 7.33 -5.62
CA ALA A 307 -27.94 8.27 -5.35
C ALA A 307 -28.00 8.65 -3.87
N GLY A 308 -27.87 9.94 -3.55
CA GLY A 308 -27.91 10.46 -2.19
C GLY A 308 -27.15 11.78 -2.01
N ALA A 309 -27.15 12.29 -0.79
CA ALA A 309 -26.46 13.55 -0.44
C ALA A 309 -24.93 13.49 -0.60
N ALA A 310 -24.35 12.29 -0.58
CA ALA A 310 -22.95 12.03 -0.87
C ALA A 310 -22.80 11.25 -2.18
N SER A 311 -23.61 11.56 -3.20
CA SER A 311 -23.54 10.91 -4.51
C SER A 311 -22.33 11.35 -5.33
N HIS A 312 -22.04 10.60 -6.39
CA HIS A 312 -21.03 10.98 -7.38
C HIS A 312 -21.28 12.36 -8.00
N TYR A 313 -22.54 12.78 -8.19
CA TYR A 313 -22.87 14.13 -8.67
C TYR A 313 -22.38 15.21 -7.69
N THR A 314 -22.70 15.07 -6.40
CA THR A 314 -22.27 16.02 -5.37
C THR A 314 -20.75 16.09 -5.23
N PHE A 315 -20.09 14.93 -5.35
CA PHE A 315 -18.63 14.85 -5.37
C PHE A 315 -18.04 15.57 -6.57
N LEU A 316 -18.53 15.29 -7.79
CA LEU A 316 -18.05 15.95 -9.00
C LEU A 316 -18.23 17.47 -8.93
N LYS A 317 -19.40 17.95 -8.49
CA LYS A 317 -19.66 19.40 -8.29
C LYS A 317 -18.66 20.05 -7.32
N SER A 318 -18.21 19.31 -6.30
CA SER A 318 -17.25 19.80 -5.30
C SER A 318 -15.78 19.65 -5.73
N ASN A 319 -15.51 18.92 -6.82
CA ASN A 319 -14.16 18.63 -7.33
C ASN A 319 -14.05 19.05 -8.81
N SER A 320 -14.63 20.21 -9.14
CA SER A 320 -14.53 20.84 -10.47
C SER A 320 -14.89 19.91 -11.62
N TYR A 321 -15.89 19.04 -11.41
CA TYR A 321 -16.39 18.07 -12.37
C TYR A 321 -15.31 17.15 -12.97
N ASP A 322 -14.23 16.86 -12.25
CA ASP A 322 -13.13 16.03 -12.73
C ASP A 322 -13.53 14.56 -12.96
N LEU A 323 -13.84 14.22 -14.22
CA LEU A 323 -14.10 12.85 -14.65
C LEU A 323 -12.82 12.05 -14.95
N ASN A 324 -11.66 12.70 -15.10
CA ASN A 324 -10.40 12.01 -15.43
C ASN A 324 -9.90 11.18 -14.25
N SER A 325 -10.08 11.66 -13.01
CA SER A 325 -9.77 10.87 -11.81
C SER A 325 -10.55 9.56 -11.74
N CYS A 326 -11.75 9.50 -12.31
CA CYS A 326 -12.59 8.31 -12.33
C CYS A 326 -12.06 7.25 -13.31
N GLN A 327 -11.50 7.68 -14.46
CA GLN A 327 -10.97 6.79 -15.50
C GLN A 327 -9.81 5.91 -15.01
N ILE A 328 -9.10 6.35 -13.96
CA ILE A 328 -7.99 5.59 -13.34
C ILE A 328 -8.45 4.21 -12.85
N CYS A 329 -9.70 4.11 -12.38
CA CYS A 329 -10.30 2.86 -11.87
C CYS A 329 -11.38 2.29 -12.80
N HIS A 330 -12.11 3.15 -13.52
CA HIS A 330 -13.25 2.76 -14.36
C HIS A 330 -12.91 2.58 -15.84
N GLY A 331 -11.65 2.78 -16.22
CA GLY A 331 -11.19 2.68 -17.60
C GLY A 331 -11.47 3.95 -18.38
N GLN A 332 -10.75 4.12 -19.48
CA GLN A 332 -10.84 5.31 -20.33
C GLN A 332 -12.23 5.48 -20.96
N ASP A 333 -12.95 4.38 -21.17
CA ASP A 333 -14.32 4.34 -21.71
C ASP A 333 -15.39 4.23 -20.62
N TYR A 334 -15.01 4.27 -19.34
CA TYR A 334 -15.90 4.07 -18.19
C TYR A 334 -16.61 2.71 -18.16
N ALA A 335 -16.12 1.73 -18.94
CA ALA A 335 -16.75 0.42 -19.10
C ALA A 335 -16.27 -0.62 -18.08
N LEU A 336 -15.20 -0.37 -17.31
CA LEU A 336 -14.68 -1.38 -16.37
C LEU A 336 -15.71 -1.72 -15.30
N VAL A 337 -15.97 -3.02 -15.19
CA VAL A 337 -17.02 -3.60 -14.35
C VAL A 337 -16.37 -4.23 -13.13
N LYS A 338 -16.69 -3.72 -11.94
CA LYS A 338 -16.75 -4.59 -10.76
C LYS A 338 -18.19 -4.53 -10.26
N VAL A 339 -18.90 -5.65 -10.41
CA VAL A 339 -20.28 -5.84 -9.94
C VAL A 339 -21.31 -4.94 -10.65
N ASN A 340 -21.64 -5.24 -11.92
CA ASN A 340 -22.84 -4.78 -12.64
C ASN A 340 -23.15 -3.27 -12.77
N ASN A 341 -22.28 -2.33 -12.38
CA ASN A 341 -22.58 -0.89 -12.48
C ASN A 341 -21.47 -0.13 -13.22
N SER A 342 -21.25 -0.41 -14.51
CA SER A 342 -20.51 0.53 -15.37
C SER A 342 -21.26 1.87 -15.42
N CYS A 343 -20.53 2.97 -15.53
CA CYS A 343 -21.13 4.30 -15.76
C CYS A 343 -22.06 4.27 -16.98
N LEU A 344 -21.70 3.49 -18.00
CA LEU A 344 -22.46 3.33 -19.25
C LEU A 344 -23.81 2.63 -19.06
N THR A 345 -24.06 2.01 -17.91
CA THR A 345 -25.36 1.42 -17.57
C THR A 345 -26.44 2.50 -17.39
N CYS A 346 -26.05 3.64 -16.81
CA CYS A 346 -26.95 4.77 -16.56
C CYS A 346 -26.70 5.92 -17.54
N HIS A 347 -25.44 6.18 -17.89
CA HIS A 347 -25.03 7.16 -18.88
C HIS A 347 -24.95 6.50 -20.26
N THR A 348 -26.10 6.17 -20.82
CA THR A 348 -26.20 5.40 -22.08
C THR A 348 -26.02 6.24 -23.34
N GLN A 349 -25.86 7.56 -23.20
CA GLN A 349 -25.70 8.47 -24.34
C GLN A 349 -24.33 8.27 -25.00
N GLN A 350 -24.20 8.78 -26.23
CA GLN A 350 -22.90 8.87 -26.89
C GLN A 350 -21.93 9.69 -26.01
N ASN A 351 -20.71 9.18 -25.82
CA ASN A 351 -19.68 9.67 -24.87
C ASN A 351 -19.97 9.42 -23.38
N GLY A 352 -21.02 8.66 -23.05
CA GLY A 352 -21.31 8.24 -21.69
C GLY A 352 -21.47 9.42 -20.72
N PRO A 353 -20.74 9.45 -19.59
CA PRO A 353 -20.83 10.55 -18.62
C PRO A 353 -20.38 11.90 -19.16
N GLU A 354 -19.67 11.95 -20.29
CA GLU A 354 -19.20 13.18 -20.94
C GLU A 354 -20.21 13.75 -21.96
N ALA A 355 -21.40 13.14 -22.13
CA ALA A 355 -22.42 13.67 -23.02
C ALA A 355 -22.84 15.10 -22.59
N CYS A 356 -23.03 16.02 -23.54
CA CYS A 356 -23.31 17.44 -23.25
C CYS A 356 -24.52 17.62 -22.33
N ASN A 357 -25.59 16.87 -22.59
CA ASN A 357 -26.83 16.92 -21.82
C ASN A 357 -26.72 16.34 -20.41
N THR A 358 -25.61 15.66 -20.08
CA THR A 358 -25.30 15.24 -18.71
C THR A 358 -25.12 16.44 -17.79
N CYS A 359 -24.43 17.47 -18.26
CA CYS A 359 -24.13 18.68 -17.50
C CYS A 359 -25.00 19.88 -17.94
N HIS A 360 -25.11 20.10 -19.25
CA HIS A 360 -25.88 21.18 -19.84
C HIS A 360 -27.20 20.64 -20.36
N GLY A 361 -28.29 20.72 -19.59
CA GLY A 361 -29.58 20.34 -20.15
C GLY A 361 -30.35 19.29 -19.36
N ASN A 362 -30.90 18.30 -20.06
CA ASN A 362 -31.64 17.20 -19.47
C ASN A 362 -30.88 15.86 -19.65
N PRO A 363 -30.26 15.32 -18.59
CA PRO A 363 -29.48 14.08 -18.66
C PRO A 363 -30.34 12.83 -18.96
N ALA A 364 -31.65 12.89 -18.69
CA ALA A 364 -32.57 11.80 -18.96
C ALA A 364 -33.09 11.77 -20.41
N ALA A 365 -32.88 12.86 -21.17
CA ALA A 365 -33.31 12.96 -22.54
C ALA A 365 -32.20 12.56 -23.53
N SER A 366 -32.54 12.44 -24.80
CA SER A 366 -31.55 12.10 -25.84
C SER A 366 -30.60 13.26 -26.10
N ALA A 367 -29.29 13.00 -26.10
CA ALA A 367 -28.26 13.96 -26.47
C ALA A 367 -28.28 14.35 -27.96
N ALA A 368 -28.97 13.57 -28.80
CA ALA A 368 -29.07 13.82 -30.24
C ALA A 368 -29.95 15.03 -30.57
N ASP A 369 -30.87 15.41 -29.66
CA ASP A 369 -31.69 16.60 -29.80
C ASP A 369 -31.03 17.74 -29.00
N LEU A 370 -30.43 18.70 -29.72
CA LEU A 370 -29.66 19.81 -29.13
C LEU A 370 -30.46 20.64 -28.13
N LYS A 371 -31.81 20.66 -28.21
CA LYS A 371 -32.63 21.34 -27.21
C LYS A 371 -32.49 20.73 -25.82
N ASN A 372 -32.13 19.45 -25.74
CA ASN A 372 -31.86 18.77 -24.48
C ASN A 372 -30.46 19.07 -23.96
N SER A 373 -29.62 19.74 -24.75
CA SER A 373 -28.31 20.26 -24.37
C SER A 373 -28.34 21.78 -24.07
N ALA A 374 -29.42 22.48 -24.45
CA ALA A 374 -29.71 23.83 -23.99
C ALA A 374 -30.18 23.78 -22.54
N PRO A 375 -29.54 24.44 -21.56
CA PRO A 375 -29.94 24.36 -20.16
C PRO A 375 -31.43 24.72 -19.93
N PRO A 376 -32.30 23.76 -19.52
CA PRO A 376 -33.45 24.10 -18.70
C PRO A 376 -33.04 24.18 -17.21
N LYS A 377 -31.80 23.76 -16.89
CA LYS A 377 -31.22 23.74 -15.56
C LYS A 377 -29.73 24.08 -15.62
N GLY A 378 -29.26 24.99 -14.78
CA GLY A 378 -27.85 25.34 -14.61
C GLY A 378 -27.06 24.36 -13.74
N LEU A 379 -25.73 24.50 -13.72
CA LEU A 379 -24.84 23.65 -12.93
C LEU A 379 -25.01 23.85 -11.41
N ASP A 380 -25.51 25.02 -11.01
CA ASP A 380 -25.84 25.35 -9.62
C ASP A 380 -27.30 25.06 -9.25
N ASP A 381 -27.93 24.16 -10.01
CA ASP A 381 -29.29 23.69 -9.84
C ASP A 381 -30.39 24.74 -10.13
N GLU A 382 -30.03 25.86 -10.77
CA GLU A 382 -30.99 26.88 -11.17
C GLU A 382 -31.93 26.36 -12.24
N THR A 383 -33.23 26.65 -12.15
CA THR A 383 -34.23 26.18 -13.13
C THR A 383 -35.06 27.31 -13.73
N GLU A 384 -35.01 28.50 -13.14
CA GLU A 384 -35.78 29.66 -13.58
C GLU A 384 -35.11 30.36 -14.75
N ALA A 385 -35.86 30.67 -15.82
CA ALA A 385 -35.35 31.40 -16.99
C ALA A 385 -34.89 32.84 -16.66
N THR A 386 -35.16 33.33 -15.46
CA THR A 386 -34.65 34.61 -14.94
C THR A 386 -33.20 34.52 -14.45
N THR A 387 -32.62 33.33 -14.34
CA THR A 387 -31.20 33.16 -14.03
C THR A 387 -30.38 33.13 -15.33
N PRO A 388 -29.19 33.76 -15.38
CA PRO A 388 -28.37 33.76 -16.59
C PRO A 388 -27.95 32.36 -17.07
N ALA A 389 -27.80 31.41 -16.16
CA ALA A 389 -27.42 30.03 -16.48
C ALA A 389 -28.48 29.29 -17.31
N VAL A 390 -29.77 29.54 -17.04
CA VAL A 390 -30.89 29.00 -17.82
C VAL A 390 -31.22 29.95 -18.97
N GLY A 391 -31.62 31.17 -18.63
CA GLY A 391 -31.87 32.26 -19.56
C GLY A 391 -32.77 31.90 -20.74
N ALA A 392 -32.48 32.48 -21.90
CA ALA A 392 -33.26 32.30 -23.11
C ALA A 392 -32.82 31.10 -23.98
N HIS A 393 -31.99 30.16 -23.48
CA HIS A 393 -31.53 29.01 -24.28
C HIS A 393 -32.69 28.21 -24.88
N GLN A 394 -33.66 27.82 -24.03
CA GLN A 394 -34.86 27.08 -24.46
C GLN A 394 -35.75 27.91 -25.40
N ALA A 395 -35.83 29.23 -25.22
CA ALA A 395 -36.56 30.10 -26.13
C ALA A 395 -35.89 30.18 -27.51
N HIS A 396 -34.56 30.23 -27.58
CA HIS A 396 -33.83 30.21 -28.84
C HIS A 396 -33.98 28.88 -29.58
N LEU A 397 -33.84 27.72 -28.92
CA LEU A 397 -33.99 26.43 -29.63
C LEU A 397 -35.45 25.99 -29.82
N GLY A 398 -36.39 26.52 -29.03
CA GLY A 398 -37.83 26.22 -29.17
C GLY A 398 -38.54 27.22 -30.08
N TYR A 399 -38.62 28.48 -29.66
CA TYR A 399 -39.40 29.52 -30.33
C TYR A 399 -38.72 30.07 -31.60
N PHE A 400 -37.41 30.28 -31.59
CA PHE A 400 -36.71 30.82 -32.76
C PHE A 400 -36.77 29.89 -33.98
N THR A 401 -36.95 28.58 -33.74
CA THR A 401 -37.21 27.64 -34.84
C THR A 401 -38.52 27.93 -35.56
N GLN A 402 -39.45 28.69 -35.00
CA GLN A 402 -40.65 29.16 -35.71
C GLN A 402 -40.36 30.32 -36.67
N LEU A 403 -39.24 31.02 -36.47
CA LEU A 403 -38.85 32.19 -37.26
C LEU A 403 -37.78 31.88 -38.31
N THR A 404 -36.90 30.92 -38.04
CA THR A 404 -35.80 30.56 -38.94
C THR A 404 -35.41 29.09 -38.80
N THR A 405 -34.79 28.52 -39.84
CA THR A 405 -34.12 27.21 -39.75
C THR A 405 -32.65 27.31 -39.35
N ALA A 406 -32.09 28.51 -39.24
CA ALA A 406 -30.68 28.75 -38.94
C ALA A 406 -30.33 28.63 -37.44
N ALA A 407 -31.27 28.24 -36.58
CA ALA A 407 -31.08 28.20 -35.13
C ALA A 407 -30.26 26.97 -34.69
N VAL A 408 -28.94 27.12 -34.59
CA VAL A 408 -28.04 26.13 -33.98
C VAL A 408 -27.12 26.80 -32.95
N CYS A 409 -26.61 26.04 -31.98
CA CYS A 409 -25.77 26.57 -30.90
C CYS A 409 -24.55 27.35 -31.42
N GLN A 410 -23.98 26.90 -32.54
CA GLN A 410 -22.81 27.52 -33.18
C GLN A 410 -23.08 28.92 -33.70
N GLU A 411 -24.34 29.29 -33.95
CA GLU A 411 -24.71 30.66 -34.37
C GLU A 411 -24.72 31.65 -33.21
N CYS A 412 -24.70 31.15 -31.98
CA CYS A 412 -24.59 31.98 -30.78
C CYS A 412 -23.13 32.05 -30.34
N HIS A 413 -22.54 30.92 -30.00
CA HIS A 413 -21.18 30.85 -29.45
C HIS A 413 -20.43 29.62 -29.93
N ALA A 414 -19.11 29.61 -29.72
CA ALA A 414 -18.28 28.43 -29.92
C ALA A 414 -18.77 27.30 -29.01
N VAL A 415 -19.12 26.17 -29.60
CA VAL A 415 -19.54 24.97 -28.87
C VAL A 415 -18.32 24.07 -28.69
N PRO A 416 -17.95 23.70 -27.44
CA PRO A 416 -16.87 22.75 -27.19
C PRO A 416 -17.10 21.43 -27.93
N THR A 417 -16.04 20.91 -28.57
CA THR A 417 -16.09 19.61 -29.27
C THR A 417 -15.81 18.41 -28.36
N SER A 418 -15.30 18.64 -27.14
CA SER A 418 -15.11 17.61 -26.12
C SER A 418 -15.15 18.17 -24.69
N PHE A 419 -15.38 17.28 -23.73
CA PHE A 419 -15.35 17.58 -22.29
C PHE A 419 -14.01 18.20 -21.86
N ALA A 420 -12.90 17.65 -22.34
CA ALA A 420 -11.54 18.00 -21.91
C ALA A 420 -10.93 19.24 -22.60
N LEU A 421 -11.71 20.01 -23.36
CA LEU A 421 -11.19 21.22 -23.97
C LEU A 421 -10.75 22.24 -22.90
N PRO A 422 -9.58 22.89 -23.08
CA PRO A 422 -9.18 23.99 -22.21
C PRO A 422 -10.28 25.05 -22.12
N ASN A 423 -10.54 25.55 -20.91
CA ASN A 423 -11.55 26.56 -20.60
C ASN A 423 -13.01 26.10 -20.77
N HIS A 424 -13.27 24.80 -20.95
CA HIS A 424 -14.64 24.27 -20.85
C HIS A 424 -15.04 24.05 -19.39
N ILE A 425 -14.12 23.49 -18.60
CA ILE A 425 -14.24 23.32 -17.15
C ILE A 425 -12.96 23.84 -16.52
N ASP A 426 -13.08 24.93 -15.77
CA ASP A 426 -11.98 25.61 -15.11
C ASP A 426 -12.41 26.16 -13.74
N ASP A 427 -11.59 27.02 -13.15
CA ASP A 427 -11.84 27.64 -11.85
C ASP A 427 -12.73 28.89 -11.93
N ASN A 428 -13.20 29.27 -13.12
CA ASN A 428 -14.13 30.37 -13.27
C ASN A 428 -15.57 29.92 -12.95
N THR A 429 -16.27 30.75 -12.18
CA THR A 429 -17.68 30.53 -11.81
C THR A 429 -18.66 31.07 -12.86
N ARG A 430 -18.16 31.65 -13.96
CA ARG A 430 -18.96 32.20 -15.05
C ARG A 430 -18.53 31.62 -16.38
N ALA A 431 -19.51 31.29 -17.22
CA ALA A 431 -19.25 30.82 -18.59
C ALA A 431 -18.57 31.90 -19.44
N GLU A 432 -17.48 31.52 -20.10
CA GLU A 432 -16.66 32.39 -20.96
C GLU A 432 -17.00 32.19 -22.44
N ALA A 433 -18.29 32.31 -22.79
CA ALA A 433 -18.76 32.04 -24.14
C ALA A 433 -18.13 33.01 -25.16
N VAL A 434 -17.47 32.44 -26.18
CA VAL A 434 -16.95 33.21 -27.31
C VAL A 434 -18.02 33.27 -28.41
N PHE A 435 -18.58 34.44 -28.67
CA PHE A 435 -19.67 34.61 -29.63
C PHE A 435 -19.16 34.77 -31.07
N VAL A 436 -19.04 33.65 -31.80
CA VAL A 436 -18.43 33.57 -33.15
C VAL A 436 -19.39 33.07 -34.23
N GLY A 437 -20.70 33.17 -33.99
CA GLY A 437 -21.71 32.69 -34.92
C GLY A 437 -21.60 33.32 -36.32
N PRO A 438 -21.48 32.54 -37.40
CA PRO A 438 -21.37 33.07 -38.76
C PRO A 438 -22.51 34.01 -39.14
N LEU A 439 -23.74 33.66 -38.76
CA LEU A 439 -24.92 34.48 -38.99
C LEU A 439 -25.00 35.63 -38.00
N GLY A 440 -24.71 35.39 -36.71
CA GLY A 440 -24.66 36.44 -35.69
C GLY A 440 -23.70 37.58 -36.05
N ALA A 441 -22.56 37.25 -36.66
CA ALA A 441 -21.52 38.16 -37.14
C ALA A 441 -21.64 38.51 -38.63
N ARG A 442 -22.78 38.22 -39.28
CA ARG A 442 -22.96 38.39 -40.73
C ARG A 442 -22.71 39.83 -41.15
N GLN A 443 -21.69 40.03 -41.98
CA GLN A 443 -21.39 41.33 -42.55
C GLN A 443 -22.46 41.72 -43.59
N THR A 444 -22.84 43.00 -43.57
CA THR A 444 -23.79 43.57 -44.53
C THR A 444 -23.26 44.92 -45.05
N GLU A 445 -24.01 45.56 -45.95
CA GLU A 445 -23.72 46.93 -46.40
C GLU A 445 -22.34 47.07 -47.06
N GLY A 446 -21.94 46.15 -47.93
CA GLY A 446 -20.63 46.20 -48.61
C GLY A 446 -19.48 45.75 -47.72
N GLY A 447 -19.79 45.12 -46.58
CA GLY A 447 -18.83 44.88 -45.51
C GLY A 447 -18.58 46.09 -44.62
N ALA A 448 -19.26 47.23 -44.87
CA ALA A 448 -19.15 48.41 -44.00
C ALA A 448 -19.77 48.17 -42.62
N ARG A 449 -20.74 47.26 -42.53
CA ARG A 449 -21.35 46.85 -41.27
C ARG A 449 -20.88 45.46 -40.88
N VAL A 450 -20.15 45.39 -39.78
CA VAL A 450 -19.56 44.16 -39.24
C VAL A 450 -20.11 43.91 -37.83
N PRO A 451 -21.18 43.10 -37.68
CA PRO A 451 -21.72 42.77 -36.37
C PRO A 451 -20.70 42.03 -35.52
N GLN A 452 -20.69 42.32 -34.22
CA GLN A 452 -19.85 41.65 -33.22
C GLN A 452 -20.76 41.36 -32.04
N VAL A 453 -21.16 40.11 -31.88
CA VAL A 453 -22.13 39.74 -30.85
C VAL A 453 -21.52 39.97 -29.47
N VAL A 454 -22.23 40.72 -28.62
CA VAL A 454 -21.79 41.04 -27.26
C VAL A 454 -22.85 40.59 -26.26
N TYR A 455 -22.41 39.87 -25.22
CA TYR A 455 -23.20 39.61 -24.02
C TYR A 455 -22.69 40.49 -22.87
N ASP A 456 -23.56 41.35 -22.34
CA ASP A 456 -23.25 42.15 -21.15
C ASP A 456 -23.71 41.41 -19.89
N PHE A 457 -22.75 40.95 -19.09
CA PHE A 457 -22.99 40.21 -17.85
C PHE A 457 -23.63 41.05 -16.72
N ASN A 458 -23.60 42.38 -16.81
CA ASN A 458 -24.21 43.24 -15.79
C ASN A 458 -25.70 43.44 -16.05
N THR A 459 -26.06 43.62 -17.33
CA THR A 459 -27.45 43.86 -17.75
C THR A 459 -28.14 42.59 -18.23
N ASN A 460 -27.39 41.50 -18.42
CA ASN A 460 -27.85 40.25 -19.05
C ASN A 460 -28.52 40.54 -20.40
N THR A 461 -27.87 41.32 -21.26
CA THR A 461 -28.38 41.66 -22.59
C THR A 461 -27.44 41.18 -23.68
N CYS A 462 -28.02 40.80 -24.82
CA CYS A 462 -27.29 40.43 -26.03
C CYS A 462 -27.45 41.53 -27.08
N SER A 463 -26.36 42.06 -27.63
CA SER A 463 -26.40 43.16 -28.59
C SER A 463 -25.45 42.96 -29.78
N ASN A 464 -25.55 43.87 -30.76
CA ASN A 464 -24.65 43.97 -31.91
C ASN A 464 -24.60 42.72 -32.81
N SER A 465 -25.68 41.93 -32.83
CA SER A 465 -25.83 40.76 -33.71
C SER A 465 -26.71 41.04 -34.92
N TYR A 466 -26.47 40.35 -36.02
CA TYR A 466 -27.35 40.36 -37.20
C TYR A 466 -28.79 39.95 -36.83
N CYS A 467 -28.94 38.88 -36.02
CA CYS A 467 -30.24 38.35 -35.58
C CYS A 467 -31.07 39.39 -34.81
N HIS A 468 -30.41 40.29 -34.08
CA HIS A 468 -31.07 41.38 -33.34
C HIS A 468 -31.13 42.69 -34.12
N GLY A 469 -30.84 42.66 -35.43
CA GLY A 469 -31.05 43.82 -36.29
C GLY A 469 -29.83 44.68 -36.54
N ASN A 470 -28.62 44.23 -36.22
CA ASN A 470 -27.41 44.95 -36.61
C ASN A 470 -27.07 44.71 -38.09
N TRP A 471 -27.91 45.19 -39.00
CA TRP A 471 -27.67 45.07 -40.43
C TRP A 471 -28.10 46.34 -41.17
N ALA A 472 -27.59 46.49 -42.38
CA ALA A 472 -27.93 47.57 -43.27
C ALA A 472 -27.86 47.12 -44.74
N LEU A 473 -28.69 47.73 -45.58
CA LEU A 473 -28.77 47.49 -47.02
C LEU A 473 -28.80 48.84 -47.73
N ARG A 474 -27.85 49.09 -48.64
CA ARG A 474 -27.85 50.32 -49.44
C ARG A 474 -28.78 50.17 -50.63
N LYS A 475 -29.40 51.27 -51.02
CA LYS A 475 -30.24 51.32 -52.23
C LYS A 475 -29.49 50.81 -53.47
N ALA A 476 -28.25 51.25 -53.66
CA ALA A 476 -27.40 50.83 -54.77
C ALA A 476 -27.06 49.32 -54.81
N GLN A 477 -27.29 48.59 -53.72
CA GLN A 477 -27.09 47.14 -53.61
C GLN A 477 -28.37 46.34 -53.90
N SER A 478 -29.48 47.03 -54.13
CA SER A 478 -30.77 46.42 -54.42
C SER A 478 -31.13 46.56 -55.90
N PRO A 479 -31.69 45.51 -56.54
CA PRO A 479 -32.33 45.66 -57.84
C PRO A 479 -33.70 46.38 -57.75
N ASN A 480 -34.20 46.65 -56.54
CA ASN A 480 -35.55 47.17 -56.27
C ASN A 480 -35.51 48.51 -55.53
N ASP A 481 -34.99 49.54 -56.20
CA ASP A 481 -34.83 50.91 -55.67
C ASP A 481 -36.13 51.56 -55.17
N PHE A 482 -37.28 51.15 -55.71
CA PHE A 482 -38.59 51.71 -55.33
C PHE A 482 -38.96 51.39 -53.87
N GLY A 483 -38.37 50.35 -53.27
CA GLY A 483 -38.61 49.99 -51.87
C GLY A 483 -37.97 50.98 -50.89
N PHE A 484 -37.04 51.82 -51.33
CA PHE A 484 -36.22 52.69 -50.48
C PHE A 484 -36.79 54.10 -50.34
N ALA A 485 -37.00 54.53 -49.10
CA ALA A 485 -37.28 55.91 -48.73
C ALA A 485 -36.02 56.70 -48.33
N ALA A 486 -34.89 56.00 -48.12
CA ALA A 486 -33.59 56.56 -47.81
C ALA A 486 -32.47 55.80 -48.55
N GLU A 487 -31.26 56.36 -48.58
CA GLU A 487 -30.09 55.72 -49.21
C GLU A 487 -29.70 54.38 -48.58
N VAL A 488 -30.02 54.19 -47.29
CA VAL A 488 -29.72 52.98 -46.53
C VAL A 488 -30.96 52.55 -45.75
N MET A 489 -31.35 51.28 -45.89
CA MET A 489 -32.27 50.61 -44.97
C MET A 489 -31.49 49.99 -43.82
N THR A 490 -32.02 50.07 -42.61
CA THR A 490 -31.34 49.57 -41.40
C THR A 490 -32.29 48.77 -40.53
N GLY A 491 -31.73 47.75 -39.87
CA GLY A 491 -32.38 47.11 -38.74
C GLY A 491 -32.34 47.99 -37.49
N SER A 492 -33.01 47.53 -36.44
CA SER A 492 -33.20 48.29 -35.20
C SER A 492 -32.07 48.10 -34.18
N ASN A 493 -31.11 47.20 -34.44
CA ASN A 493 -30.02 46.82 -33.52
C ASN A 493 -30.48 46.69 -32.06
N ALA A 494 -31.52 45.89 -31.83
CA ALA A 494 -32.09 45.66 -30.52
C ALA A 494 -31.07 45.00 -29.58
N ALA A 495 -31.19 45.31 -28.28
CA ALA A 495 -30.44 44.68 -27.21
C ALA A 495 -31.40 43.89 -26.29
N PRO A 496 -31.96 42.76 -26.75
CA PRO A 496 -32.87 41.96 -25.94
C PRO A 496 -32.20 41.43 -24.67
N SER A 497 -33.04 41.22 -23.65
CA SER A 497 -32.64 40.64 -22.38
C SER A 497 -32.61 39.12 -22.47
N TRP A 498 -31.49 38.55 -22.02
CA TRP A 498 -31.25 37.11 -21.95
C TRP A 498 -32.11 36.40 -20.90
N VAL A 499 -32.51 37.12 -19.85
CA VAL A 499 -33.26 36.58 -18.69
C VAL A 499 -34.73 36.99 -18.69
N ASN A 500 -35.23 37.52 -19.82
CA ASN A 500 -36.63 37.88 -20.02
C ASN A 500 -37.09 37.41 -21.41
N SER A 501 -37.86 36.33 -21.43
CA SER A 501 -38.28 35.59 -22.63
C SER A 501 -39.23 36.34 -23.58
N GLY A 502 -39.63 37.57 -23.26
CA GLY A 502 -40.45 38.44 -24.12
C GLY A 502 -39.71 39.64 -24.72
N SER A 503 -38.38 39.73 -24.56
CA SER A 503 -37.63 40.95 -24.88
C SER A 503 -37.34 41.19 -26.37
N ALA A 504 -37.69 40.25 -27.25
CA ALA A 504 -37.53 40.34 -28.71
C ALA A 504 -38.85 40.05 -29.47
N PRO A 505 -39.90 40.87 -29.31
CA PRO A 505 -41.16 40.70 -30.04
C PRO A 505 -41.01 41.02 -31.54
N CYS A 506 -41.95 40.55 -32.37
CA CYS A 506 -41.95 40.87 -33.81
C CYS A 506 -41.84 42.38 -34.06
N GLY A 507 -40.96 42.77 -34.98
CA GLY A 507 -40.62 44.17 -35.27
C GLY A 507 -39.48 44.74 -34.42
N SER A 508 -39.02 44.08 -33.36
CA SER A 508 -37.88 44.56 -32.57
C SER A 508 -36.56 44.53 -33.34
N CYS A 509 -36.40 43.61 -34.30
CA CYS A 509 -35.14 43.47 -35.04
C CYS A 509 -35.02 44.47 -36.20
N HIS A 510 -36.13 44.83 -36.85
CA HIS A 510 -36.06 45.66 -38.03
C HIS A 510 -37.29 46.53 -38.27
N GLY A 511 -38.15 46.78 -37.29
CA GLY A 511 -39.42 47.49 -37.52
C GLY A 511 -40.36 46.80 -38.50
N LEU A 512 -41.60 47.27 -38.61
CA LEU A 512 -42.57 46.77 -39.58
C LEU A 512 -43.21 47.96 -40.29
N PRO A 513 -42.56 48.56 -41.31
CA PRO A 513 -41.34 48.11 -42.02
C PRO A 513 -40.02 48.64 -41.44
N PRO A 514 -38.85 48.25 -42.00
CA PRO A 514 -37.55 48.79 -41.63
C PRO A 514 -37.34 50.28 -41.83
N THR A 515 -36.48 50.86 -40.98
CA THR A 515 -36.03 52.24 -41.11
C THR A 515 -35.37 52.43 -42.46
N GLY A 516 -35.84 53.40 -43.25
CA GLY A 516 -35.38 53.65 -44.61
C GLY A 516 -36.18 52.91 -45.69
N HIS A 517 -37.15 52.06 -45.33
CA HIS A 517 -38.12 51.46 -46.24
C HIS A 517 -39.27 52.44 -46.51
N THR A 518 -39.84 52.37 -47.71
CA THR A 518 -41.07 53.10 -48.07
C THR A 518 -42.25 52.63 -47.20
N PRO A 519 -43.11 53.53 -46.71
CA PRO A 519 -44.16 53.14 -45.78
C PRO A 519 -45.26 52.33 -46.49
N PHE A 520 -45.53 51.12 -46.00
CA PHE A 520 -46.65 50.26 -46.41
C PHE A 520 -47.35 49.67 -45.18
N ALA A 521 -48.64 49.35 -45.31
CA ALA A 521 -49.35 48.58 -44.29
C ALA A 521 -48.82 47.14 -44.24
N LEU A 522 -48.84 46.52 -43.05
CA LEU A 522 -48.36 45.14 -42.85
C LEU A 522 -49.00 44.13 -43.81
N THR A 523 -50.29 44.30 -44.09
CA THR A 523 -51.06 43.44 -45.02
C THR A 523 -50.53 43.46 -46.46
N ALA A 524 -49.76 44.50 -46.83
CA ALA A 524 -49.17 44.63 -48.16
C ALA A 524 -47.77 43.99 -48.26
N CYS A 525 -47.14 43.60 -47.15
CA CYS A 525 -45.78 43.03 -47.17
C CYS A 525 -45.69 41.79 -48.06
N THR A 526 -46.72 40.94 -48.07
CA THR A 526 -46.77 39.70 -48.87
C THR A 526 -46.71 39.95 -50.39
N ILE A 527 -47.09 41.16 -50.86
CA ILE A 527 -47.04 41.51 -52.29
C ILE A 527 -45.59 41.51 -52.79
N CYS A 528 -44.67 42.04 -51.98
CA CYS A 528 -43.26 42.15 -52.31
C CYS A 528 -42.44 41.01 -51.67
N HIS A 529 -42.66 40.67 -50.41
CA HIS A 529 -41.94 39.62 -49.69
C HIS A 529 -42.63 38.25 -49.84
N GLN A 530 -42.96 37.90 -51.08
CA GLN A 530 -43.67 36.67 -51.42
C GLN A 530 -42.92 35.43 -50.93
N GLY A 531 -43.66 34.53 -50.28
CA GLY A 531 -43.11 33.30 -49.72
C GLY A 531 -42.35 33.50 -48.40
N VAL A 532 -42.03 34.73 -47.98
CA VAL A 532 -41.46 34.98 -46.64
C VAL A 532 -42.54 35.23 -45.62
N VAL A 533 -43.53 36.07 -45.97
CA VAL A 533 -44.59 36.52 -45.05
C VAL A 533 -45.97 36.48 -45.71
N ASP A 534 -47.01 36.13 -44.95
CA ASP A 534 -48.41 36.18 -45.38
C ASP A 534 -49.06 37.57 -45.20
N GLY A 535 -50.34 37.69 -45.58
CA GLY A 535 -51.12 38.92 -45.43
C GLY A 535 -51.44 39.31 -43.98
N PHE A 536 -51.10 38.48 -43.00
CA PHE A 536 -51.26 38.74 -41.57
C PHE A 536 -49.93 39.07 -40.87
N GLY A 537 -48.81 38.99 -41.58
CA GLY A 537 -47.48 39.23 -41.01
C GLY A 537 -46.80 37.96 -40.45
N ASN A 538 -47.36 36.77 -40.67
CA ASN A 538 -46.74 35.52 -40.22
C ASN A 538 -45.68 35.04 -41.20
N ILE A 539 -44.60 34.45 -40.68
CA ILE A 539 -43.54 33.85 -41.49
C ILE A 539 -44.05 32.54 -42.13
N THR A 540 -44.03 32.48 -43.46
CA THR A 540 -44.49 31.33 -44.24
C THR A 540 -43.37 30.39 -44.66
N ASP A 541 -42.17 30.92 -44.89
CA ASP A 541 -40.96 30.13 -45.20
C ASP A 541 -39.81 30.54 -44.28
N ARG A 542 -39.54 29.68 -43.30
CA ARG A 542 -38.50 29.90 -42.29
C ARG A 542 -37.09 29.80 -42.84
N THR A 543 -36.89 29.20 -44.01
CA THR A 543 -35.54 29.14 -44.63
C THR A 543 -35.12 30.51 -45.19
N LYS A 544 -36.06 31.43 -45.34
CA LYS A 544 -35.87 32.76 -45.94
C LYS A 544 -35.84 33.91 -44.94
N HIS A 545 -36.19 33.66 -43.68
CA HIS A 545 -36.22 34.67 -42.64
C HIS A 545 -35.04 34.46 -41.68
N ILE A 546 -34.25 35.52 -41.46
CA ILE A 546 -32.99 35.47 -40.69
C ILE A 546 -32.02 34.46 -41.32
N ASN A 547 -31.65 34.67 -42.59
CA ASN A 547 -30.70 33.82 -43.32
C ASN A 547 -29.55 34.61 -43.97
N GLY A 548 -29.45 35.91 -43.68
CA GLY A 548 -28.42 36.80 -44.24
C GLY A 548 -28.74 37.36 -45.63
N LYS A 549 -29.93 37.08 -46.17
CA LYS A 549 -30.32 37.45 -47.54
C LYS A 549 -31.57 38.31 -47.58
N VAL A 550 -31.70 39.07 -48.66
CA VAL A 550 -32.90 39.83 -49.01
C VAL A 550 -33.79 38.97 -49.89
N ASN A 551 -35.07 38.92 -49.58
CA ASN A 551 -36.09 38.20 -50.34
C ASN A 551 -37.19 39.18 -50.76
N VAL A 552 -37.29 39.52 -52.05
CA VAL A 552 -38.26 40.50 -52.57
C VAL A 552 -38.60 40.23 -54.04
N LEU A 553 -39.88 40.29 -54.40
CA LEU A 553 -40.45 40.02 -55.71
C LEU A 553 -39.94 38.71 -56.35
N GLY A 554 -39.78 37.66 -55.53
CA GLY A 554 -39.27 36.36 -55.96
C GLY A 554 -37.76 36.30 -56.17
N LEU A 555 -37.03 37.40 -55.97
CA LEU A 555 -35.57 37.43 -55.98
C LEU A 555 -35.02 37.16 -54.58
N GLU A 556 -33.92 36.40 -54.53
CA GLU A 556 -33.11 36.21 -53.34
C GLU A 556 -31.66 36.62 -53.64
N TYR A 557 -31.09 37.50 -52.83
CA TYR A 557 -29.71 37.96 -52.96
C TYR A 557 -29.12 38.35 -51.61
N ASP A 558 -27.79 38.33 -51.50
CA ASP A 558 -27.09 38.68 -50.26
C ASP A 558 -27.15 40.18 -49.97
N MET A 559 -27.15 40.55 -48.68
CA MET A 559 -27.02 41.95 -48.23
C MET A 559 -25.57 42.49 -48.35
N TYR A 560 -24.87 42.13 -49.43
CA TYR A 560 -23.57 42.69 -49.77
C TYR A 560 -23.66 44.14 -50.15
#